data_AF-A0A835NFW0-F1
#
_entry.id   AF-A0A835NFW0-F1
#
_cell.length_a   1.000
_cell.length_b   1.000
_cell.length_c   1.000
_cell.angle_alpha   90.00
_cell.angle_beta   90.00
_cell.angle_gamma   90.00
#
_symmetry.space_group_name_H-M   'P 1'
#
loop_
_entity.id
_entity.type
_entity.pdbx_description
1 polymer ?
#
loop_
_entity_poly.entity_id
_entity_poly.type
_entity_poly.pdbx_seq_one_letter_code
_entity_poly.pdbx_strand_id
1 'polypeptide(L)'
;IKEHLAKGQRMLAGDGMSQVTKTLLDLTQRKNFYAGDLLISVEILRNVTDTFKRASYIPASDGVQNFFQIISNLLDEENKEKWEDAQQIYPGSVELMQVIEDFIHIVGMGMMDFQNSYLMTGNVGRKGMVDWARNSEDRVVIPKNIFTPMSTELDESTVFVLGAVLYKNLELILPTLRNFTVVNSKIIVVTIRPEPKTTDSFLEIELAHLSNGTLNPYCVLWDDSRM
;
A
#
# COMPACT_ATOMS: atom_id res chain seq x y z
N ILE A 1 -21.24 4.28 31.23
CA ILE A 1 -21.63 5.51 30.48
C ILE A 1 -20.46 6.11 29.71
N LYS A 2 -19.34 6.51 30.35
CA LYS A 2 -18.16 7.06 29.63
C LYS A 2 -17.58 6.14 28.54
N GLU A 3 -17.51 4.84 28.79
CA GLU A 3 -17.01 3.86 27.81
C GLU A 3 -17.96 3.67 26.61
N HIS A 4 -19.28 3.64 26.85
CA HIS A 4 -20.27 3.62 25.77
C HIS A 4 -20.28 4.91 24.96
N LEU A 5 -20.05 6.07 25.59
CA LEU A 5 -19.88 7.35 24.89
C LEU A 5 -18.60 7.37 24.05
N ALA A 6 -17.48 6.86 24.59
CA ALA A 6 -16.23 6.74 23.85
C ALA A 6 -16.35 5.75 22.67
N LYS A 7 -17.04 4.62 22.86
CA LYS A 7 -17.35 3.67 21.80
C LYS A 7 -18.25 4.30 20.72
N GLY A 8 -19.27 5.05 21.13
CA GLY A 8 -20.13 5.81 20.21
C GLY A 8 -19.35 6.86 19.41
N GLN A 9 -18.44 7.60 20.04
CA GLN A 9 -17.57 8.56 19.36
C GLN A 9 -16.63 7.91 18.35
N ARG A 10 -16.06 6.73 18.67
CA ARG A 10 -15.22 5.96 17.74
C ARG A 10 -15.99 5.48 16.52
N MET A 11 -17.21 4.98 16.71
CA MET A 11 -18.10 4.57 15.61
C MET A 11 -18.43 5.74 14.70
N LEU A 12 -18.84 6.88 15.28
CA LEU A 12 -19.15 8.09 14.51
C LEU A 12 -17.95 8.60 13.69
N ALA A 13 -16.74 8.55 14.26
CA ALA A 13 -15.53 8.91 13.54
C ALA A 13 -15.25 7.96 12.36
N GLY A 14 -15.38 6.65 12.56
CA GLY A 14 -15.19 5.65 11.50
C GLY A 14 -16.21 5.75 10.37
N ASP A 15 -17.48 5.93 10.71
CA ASP A 15 -18.55 6.11 9.71
C ASP A 15 -18.35 7.41 8.92
N GLY A 16 -17.93 8.49 9.60
CA GLY A 16 -17.56 9.75 8.95
C GLY A 16 -16.41 9.58 7.95
N MET A 17 -15.35 8.84 8.31
CA MET A 17 -14.22 8.58 7.41
C MET A 17 -14.60 7.66 6.24
N SER A 18 -15.53 6.73 6.44
CA SER A 18 -16.08 5.91 5.36
C SER A 18 -16.83 6.77 4.33
N GLN A 19 -17.59 7.77 4.79
CA GLN A 19 -18.24 8.73 3.91
C GLN A 19 -17.23 9.64 3.18
N VAL A 20 -16.18 10.10 3.87
CA VAL A 20 -15.08 10.87 3.23
C VAL A 20 -14.42 10.05 2.12
N THR A 21 -14.14 8.77 2.38
CA THR A 21 -13.56 7.85 1.39
C THR A 21 -14.47 7.73 0.16
N LYS A 22 -15.77 7.57 0.35
CA LYS A 22 -16.74 7.52 -0.75
C LYS A 22 -16.76 8.81 -1.57
N THR A 23 -16.78 9.96 -0.91
CA THR A 23 -16.73 11.26 -1.61
C THR A 23 -15.42 11.47 -2.36
N LEU A 24 -14.28 11.05 -1.79
CA LEU A 24 -12.99 11.12 -2.48
C LEU A 24 -12.97 10.20 -3.71
N LEU A 25 -13.58 9.02 -3.64
CA LEU A 25 -13.75 8.15 -4.81
C LEU A 25 -14.51 8.86 -5.93
N ASP A 26 -15.67 9.47 -5.62
CA ASP A 26 -16.47 10.19 -6.62
C ASP A 26 -15.72 11.37 -7.25
N LEU A 27 -14.81 12.02 -6.50
CA LEU A 27 -13.95 13.09 -7.01
C LEU A 27 -12.86 12.51 -7.92
N THR A 28 -12.15 11.47 -7.49
CA THR A 28 -11.03 10.89 -8.25
C THR A 28 -11.47 10.23 -9.56
N GLN A 29 -12.71 9.74 -9.63
CA GLN A 29 -13.29 9.22 -10.88
C GLN A 29 -13.44 10.28 -11.97
N ARG A 30 -13.44 11.56 -11.63
CA ARG A 30 -13.54 12.66 -12.61
C ARG A 30 -12.22 12.97 -13.31
N LYS A 31 -11.10 12.39 -12.86
CA LYS A 31 -9.73 12.44 -13.45
C LYS A 31 -9.05 13.80 -13.63
N ASN A 32 -9.77 14.91 -13.66
CA ASN A 32 -9.23 16.25 -13.93
C ASN A 32 -8.44 16.82 -12.74
N PHE A 33 -7.35 16.16 -12.35
CA PHE A 33 -6.49 16.54 -11.25
C PHE A 33 -5.53 17.68 -11.64
N TYR A 34 -5.25 18.55 -10.68
CA TYR A 34 -4.00 19.31 -10.60
C TYR A 34 -2.98 18.54 -9.74
N ALA A 35 -1.70 18.93 -9.80
CA ALA A 35 -0.65 18.34 -8.96
C ALA A 35 -0.98 18.40 -7.46
N GLY A 36 -1.53 19.53 -6.99
CA GLY A 36 -2.00 19.68 -5.60
C GLY A 36 -3.16 18.75 -5.23
N ASP A 37 -4.02 18.38 -6.19
CA ASP A 37 -5.13 17.45 -5.93
C ASP A 37 -4.63 16.03 -5.63
N LEU A 38 -3.47 15.66 -6.19
CA LEU A 38 -2.84 14.37 -5.90
C LEU A 38 -2.32 14.36 -4.45
N LEU A 39 -1.59 15.40 -4.04
CA LEU A 39 -1.05 15.51 -2.68
C LEU A 39 -2.16 15.56 -1.64
N ILE A 40 -3.20 16.38 -1.84
CA ILE A 40 -4.31 16.46 -0.89
C ILE A 40 -5.09 15.14 -0.82
N SER A 41 -5.19 14.39 -1.92
CA SER A 41 -5.81 13.07 -1.91
C SER A 41 -5.02 12.08 -1.05
N VAL A 42 -3.68 12.07 -1.16
CA VAL A 42 -2.81 11.26 -0.29
C VAL A 42 -2.97 11.66 1.17
N GLU A 43 -2.98 12.96 1.46
CA GLU A 43 -3.19 13.47 2.82
C GLU A 43 -4.55 13.06 3.40
N ILE A 44 -5.62 13.13 2.60
CA ILE A 44 -6.95 12.67 3.02
C ILE A 44 -6.91 11.18 3.35
N LEU A 45 -6.31 10.35 2.48
CA LEU A 45 -6.18 8.91 2.72
C LEU A 45 -5.35 8.60 3.98
N ARG A 46 -4.27 9.36 4.22
CA ARG A 46 -3.46 9.28 5.46
C ARG A 46 -4.32 9.58 6.68
N ASN A 47 -5.03 10.71 6.68
CA ASN A 47 -5.87 11.15 7.79
C ASN A 47 -7.03 10.16 8.07
N VAL A 48 -7.61 9.57 7.00
CA VAL A 48 -8.61 8.50 7.10
C VAL A 48 -8.00 7.26 7.78
N THR A 49 -6.84 6.82 7.31
CA THR A 49 -6.12 5.64 7.84
C THR A 49 -5.75 5.83 9.31
N ASP A 50 -5.19 6.98 9.67
CA ASP A 50 -4.84 7.33 11.05
C ASP A 50 -6.06 7.38 11.97
N THR A 51 -7.21 7.83 11.44
CA THR A 51 -8.45 7.88 12.20
C THR A 51 -9.02 6.49 12.43
N PHE A 52 -9.00 5.61 11.42
CA PHE A 52 -9.37 4.21 11.60
C PHE A 52 -8.49 3.51 12.64
N LYS A 53 -7.17 3.71 12.56
CA LYS A 53 -6.20 3.17 13.53
C LYS A 53 -6.49 3.64 14.96
N ARG A 54 -6.64 4.97 15.17
CA ARG A 54 -6.93 5.54 16.50
C ARG A 54 -8.31 5.14 17.05
N ALA A 55 -9.30 4.97 16.18
CA ALA A 55 -10.64 4.56 16.57
C ALA A 55 -10.77 3.03 16.76
N SER A 56 -9.72 2.26 16.43
CA SER A 56 -9.79 0.79 16.32
C SER A 56 -10.98 0.35 15.46
N TYR A 57 -11.22 1.09 14.38
CA TYR A 57 -12.33 0.88 13.47
C TYR A 57 -11.83 0.16 12.22
N ILE A 58 -12.47 -0.96 11.88
CA ILE A 58 -12.17 -1.72 10.67
C ILE A 58 -13.18 -1.33 9.59
N PRO A 59 -12.73 -0.81 8.43
CA PRO A 59 -13.63 -0.46 7.34
C PRO A 59 -14.33 -1.70 6.78
N ALA A 60 -15.58 -1.53 6.34
CA ALA A 60 -16.33 -2.57 5.65
C ALA A 60 -15.73 -2.88 4.26
N SER A 61 -16.10 -4.04 3.70
CA SER A 61 -15.51 -4.52 2.44
C SER A 61 -15.66 -3.54 1.27
N ASP A 62 -16.77 -2.81 1.19
CA ASP A 62 -17.00 -1.78 0.18
C ASP A 62 -16.10 -0.55 0.40
N GLY A 63 -15.91 -0.14 1.66
CA GLY A 63 -14.94 0.90 2.03
C GLY A 63 -13.51 0.53 1.65
N VAL A 64 -13.13 -0.73 1.84
CA VAL A 64 -11.84 -1.27 1.40
C VAL A 64 -11.69 -1.20 -0.12
N GLN A 65 -12.70 -1.61 -0.88
CA GLN A 65 -12.69 -1.50 -2.35
C GLN A 65 -12.58 -0.03 -2.81
N ASN A 66 -13.33 0.87 -2.18
CA ASN A 66 -13.29 2.30 -2.50
C ASN A 66 -11.89 2.87 -2.29
N PHE A 67 -11.24 2.53 -1.17
CA PHE A 67 -9.87 2.98 -0.86
C PHE A 67 -8.88 2.58 -1.96
N PHE A 68 -8.86 1.30 -2.36
CA PHE A 68 -7.96 0.83 -3.42
C PHE A 68 -8.33 1.36 -4.81
N GLN A 69 -9.62 1.63 -5.07
CA GLN A 69 -10.03 2.25 -6.32
C GLN A 69 -9.55 3.71 -6.42
N ILE A 70 -9.58 4.46 -5.33
CA ILE A 70 -8.99 5.82 -5.28
C ILE A 70 -7.51 5.76 -5.63
N ILE A 71 -6.75 4.88 -4.98
CA ILE A 71 -5.32 4.70 -5.27
C ILE A 71 -5.11 4.35 -6.74
N SER A 72 -5.92 3.45 -7.30
CA SER A 72 -5.85 3.11 -8.73
C SER A 72 -6.06 4.31 -9.63
N ASN A 73 -6.99 5.21 -9.29
CA ASN A 73 -7.27 6.43 -10.04
C ASN A 73 -6.12 7.44 -9.92
N LEU A 74 -5.50 7.54 -8.74
CA LEU A 74 -4.35 8.41 -8.51
C LEU A 74 -3.11 7.93 -9.29
N LEU A 75 -2.90 6.61 -9.36
CA LEU A 75 -1.80 5.97 -10.09
C LEU A 75 -2.08 5.73 -11.58
N ASP A 76 -3.11 6.39 -12.15
CA ASP A 76 -3.32 6.39 -13.60
C ASP A 76 -2.10 7.01 -14.31
N GLU A 77 -1.69 6.42 -15.43
CA GLU A 77 -0.54 6.88 -16.22
C GLU A 77 -0.73 8.32 -16.73
N GLU A 78 -1.99 8.72 -16.95
CA GLU A 78 -2.39 10.10 -17.29
C GLU A 78 -2.00 11.15 -16.22
N ASN A 79 -1.63 10.70 -15.01
CA ASN A 79 -1.22 11.59 -13.92
C ASN A 79 0.29 11.71 -13.76
N LYS A 80 1.10 11.04 -14.59
CA LYS A 80 2.57 11.03 -14.45
C LYS A 80 3.18 12.43 -14.31
N GLU A 81 2.92 13.33 -15.26
CA GLU A 81 3.48 14.69 -15.26
C GLU A 81 3.03 15.50 -14.03
N LYS A 82 1.80 15.28 -13.57
CA LYS A 82 1.24 15.94 -12.38
C LYS A 82 1.90 15.43 -11.09
N TRP A 83 2.24 14.14 -11.03
CA TRP A 83 3.02 13.57 -9.95
C TRP A 83 4.45 14.11 -9.95
N GLU A 84 5.09 14.22 -11.12
CA GLU A 84 6.41 14.83 -11.25
C GLU A 84 6.41 16.28 -10.75
N ASP A 85 5.38 17.08 -11.08
CA ASP A 85 5.19 18.43 -10.57
C ASP A 85 4.97 18.46 -9.04
N ALA A 86 4.03 17.67 -8.53
CA ALA A 86 3.75 17.55 -7.10
C ALA A 86 4.99 17.16 -6.27
N GLN A 87 5.82 16.28 -6.82
CA GLN A 87 7.00 15.75 -6.12
C GLN A 87 8.18 16.70 -6.06
N GLN A 88 8.12 17.84 -6.74
CA GLN A 88 9.10 18.92 -6.55
C GLN A 88 9.00 19.52 -5.14
N ILE A 89 7.83 19.45 -4.51
CA ILE A 89 7.58 20.04 -3.19
C ILE A 89 7.41 19.00 -2.07
N TYR A 90 6.94 17.79 -2.38
CA TYR A 90 6.70 16.76 -1.37
C TYR A 90 6.68 15.34 -1.98
N PRO A 91 7.33 14.31 -1.38
CA PRO A 91 7.42 12.95 -1.94
C PRO A 91 6.09 12.16 -1.81
N GLY A 92 5.04 12.63 -2.47
CA GLY A 92 3.68 12.11 -2.30
C GLY A 92 3.47 10.64 -2.71
N SER A 93 4.18 10.14 -3.72
CA SER A 93 4.11 8.71 -4.09
C SER A 93 4.66 7.78 -3.00
N VAL A 94 5.67 8.23 -2.26
CA VAL A 94 6.28 7.49 -1.15
C VAL A 94 5.33 7.47 0.04
N GLU A 95 4.75 8.62 0.39
CA GLU A 95 3.74 8.68 1.44
C GLU A 95 2.53 7.81 1.09
N LEU A 96 2.11 7.79 -0.18
CA LEU A 96 1.02 6.91 -0.63
C LEU A 96 1.35 5.44 -0.39
N MET A 97 2.58 4.98 -0.62
CA MET A 97 2.98 3.60 -0.30
C MET A 97 2.83 3.31 1.20
N GLN A 98 3.30 4.21 2.06
CA GLN A 98 3.20 4.06 3.52
C GLN A 98 1.74 4.02 3.99
N VAL A 99 0.89 4.89 3.43
CA VAL A 99 -0.56 4.90 3.71
C VAL A 99 -1.22 3.58 3.30
N ILE A 100 -0.83 3.00 2.16
CA ILE A 100 -1.33 1.71 1.69
C ILE A 100 -0.93 0.58 2.65
N GLU A 101 0.33 0.55 3.08
CA GLU A 101 0.80 -0.43 4.04
C GLU A 101 0.04 -0.35 5.37
N ASP A 102 -0.10 0.85 5.92
CA ASP A 102 -0.85 1.06 7.16
C ASP A 102 -2.31 0.63 7.03
N PHE A 103 -2.96 0.96 5.93
CA PHE A 103 -4.33 0.55 5.68
C PHE A 103 -4.48 -0.97 5.54
N ILE A 104 -3.53 -1.64 4.87
CA ILE A 104 -3.50 -3.11 4.77
C ILE A 104 -3.46 -3.76 6.15
N HIS A 105 -2.64 -3.21 7.06
CA HIS A 105 -2.53 -3.73 8.43
C HIS A 105 -3.79 -3.46 9.25
N ILE A 106 -4.45 -2.32 9.06
CA ILE A 106 -5.77 -2.07 9.68
C ILE A 106 -6.78 -3.12 9.24
N VAL A 107 -6.93 -3.35 7.93
CA VAL A 107 -7.86 -4.36 7.41
C VAL A 107 -7.50 -5.75 7.94
N GLY A 108 -6.21 -6.09 7.97
CA GLY A 108 -5.72 -7.38 8.45
C GLY A 108 -6.04 -7.67 9.92
N MET A 109 -6.06 -6.65 10.79
CA MET A 109 -6.47 -6.81 12.20
C MET A 109 -7.94 -7.22 12.36
N GLY A 110 -8.80 -6.97 11.36
CA GLY A 110 -10.21 -7.36 11.38
C GLY A 110 -10.49 -8.70 10.69
N MET A 111 -9.47 -9.38 10.17
CA MET A 111 -9.61 -10.66 9.49
C MET A 111 -9.53 -11.82 10.47
N MET A 112 -10.18 -12.94 10.14
CA MET A 112 -10.04 -14.19 10.90
C MET A 112 -8.68 -14.83 10.63
N ASP A 113 -8.19 -15.63 11.59
CA ASP A 113 -6.97 -16.43 11.40
C ASP A 113 -7.07 -17.29 10.12
N PHE A 114 -5.96 -17.39 9.39
CA PHE A 114 -5.84 -18.09 8.11
C PHE A 114 -6.70 -17.53 6.97
N GLN A 115 -7.39 -16.40 7.16
CA GLN A 115 -8.12 -15.74 6.09
C GLN A 115 -7.15 -15.06 5.11
N ASN A 116 -7.39 -15.29 3.82
CA ASN A 116 -6.69 -14.58 2.76
C ASN A 116 -7.70 -13.72 1.99
N SER A 117 -7.33 -12.48 1.69
CA SER A 117 -8.17 -11.52 0.98
C SER A 117 -7.40 -10.88 -0.16
N TYR A 118 -8.05 -10.80 -1.32
CA TYR A 118 -7.49 -10.33 -2.57
C TYR A 118 -8.23 -9.09 -3.02
N LEU A 119 -7.47 -8.06 -3.39
CA LEU A 119 -8.00 -6.77 -3.84
C LEU A 119 -7.28 -6.38 -5.12
N MET A 120 -8.03 -6.19 -6.19
CA MET A 120 -7.46 -5.93 -7.50
C MET A 120 -8.16 -4.73 -8.13
N THR A 121 -7.37 -3.80 -8.63
CA THR A 121 -7.82 -2.64 -9.38
C THR A 121 -7.02 -2.51 -10.68
N GLY A 122 -7.28 -1.47 -11.47
CA GLY A 122 -6.62 -1.26 -12.77
C GLY A 122 -5.10 -1.10 -12.64
N ASN A 123 -4.63 -0.44 -11.57
CA ASN A 123 -3.23 -0.06 -11.38
C ASN A 123 -2.59 -0.62 -10.09
N VAL A 124 -3.37 -1.28 -9.21
CA VAL A 124 -2.89 -1.91 -7.97
C VAL A 124 -3.45 -3.33 -7.86
N GLY A 125 -2.58 -4.31 -7.62
CA GLY A 125 -2.98 -5.69 -7.37
C GLY A 125 -2.48 -6.24 -6.03
N ARG A 126 -3.37 -6.85 -5.25
CA ARG A 126 -3.08 -7.71 -4.09
C ARG A 126 -3.47 -9.15 -4.46
N LYS A 127 -2.48 -9.89 -4.97
CA LYS A 127 -2.46 -11.30 -5.44
C LYS A 127 -3.78 -11.93 -5.94
N GLY A 128 -4.13 -11.72 -7.21
CA GLY A 128 -4.99 -12.61 -8.03
C GLY A 128 -6.29 -11.97 -8.51
N MET A 129 -6.67 -11.94 -9.80
CA MET A 129 -5.95 -12.28 -11.04
C MET A 129 -6.64 -11.54 -12.22
N VAL A 130 -6.49 -10.20 -12.25
CA VAL A 130 -6.73 -9.33 -13.42
C VAL A 130 -5.69 -9.64 -14.49
N ASP A 131 -6.03 -9.55 -15.78
CA ASP A 131 -5.20 -10.04 -16.90
C ASP A 131 -3.74 -9.56 -16.85
N TRP A 132 -3.49 -8.30 -16.48
CA TRP A 132 -2.12 -7.79 -16.39
C TRP A 132 -1.31 -8.43 -15.26
N ALA A 133 -1.94 -8.73 -14.11
CA ALA A 133 -1.29 -9.38 -12.98
C ALA A 133 -1.21 -10.91 -13.15
N ARG A 134 -2.15 -11.49 -13.92
CA ARG A 134 -2.14 -12.91 -14.31
C ARG A 134 -0.97 -13.24 -15.22
N ASN A 135 -0.73 -12.36 -16.19
CA ASN A 135 0.29 -12.52 -17.22
C ASN A 135 1.64 -11.92 -16.79
N SER A 136 1.74 -11.41 -15.56
CA SER A 136 2.97 -10.85 -15.04
C SER A 136 3.93 -11.98 -14.69
N GLU A 137 5.17 -11.84 -15.16
CA GLU A 137 6.31 -12.68 -14.77
C GLU A 137 6.88 -12.27 -13.39
N ASP A 138 6.30 -11.23 -12.78
CA ASP A 138 6.74 -10.65 -11.51
C ASP A 138 6.16 -11.46 -10.33
N ARG A 139 7.02 -11.93 -9.43
CA ARG A 139 6.58 -12.70 -8.25
C ARG A 139 7.49 -12.52 -7.05
N VAL A 140 6.92 -12.79 -5.87
CA VAL A 140 7.64 -12.90 -4.61
C VAL A 140 7.35 -14.22 -3.95
N VAL A 141 8.41 -14.90 -3.50
CA VAL A 141 8.34 -16.09 -2.65
C VAL A 141 8.77 -15.67 -1.25
N ILE A 142 7.85 -15.84 -0.31
CA ILE A 142 8.01 -15.48 1.09
C ILE A 142 8.33 -16.76 1.86
N PRO A 143 9.55 -16.91 2.42
CA PRO A 143 9.96 -18.15 3.04
C PRO A 143 9.23 -18.35 4.38
N LYS A 144 8.79 -19.58 4.66
CA LYS A 144 7.91 -19.88 5.80
C LYS A 144 8.56 -19.63 7.17
N ASN A 145 9.88 -19.71 7.25
CA ASN A 145 10.65 -19.55 8.47
C ASN A 145 10.65 -18.10 9.03
N ILE A 146 10.18 -17.11 8.27
CA ILE A 146 9.98 -15.76 8.84
C ILE A 146 8.81 -15.72 9.82
N PHE A 147 7.88 -16.69 9.74
CA PHE A 147 6.72 -16.77 10.63
C PHE A 147 6.95 -17.71 11.82
N THR A 148 8.12 -18.33 11.95
CA THR A 148 8.45 -19.12 13.14
C THR A 148 8.86 -18.18 14.30
N PRO A 149 8.19 -18.25 15.46
CA PRO A 149 8.59 -17.48 16.64
C PRO A 149 9.99 -17.95 17.08
N MET A 150 11.02 -17.15 16.83
CA MET A 150 12.39 -17.44 17.24
C MET A 150 12.76 -16.82 18.60
N SER A 151 11.85 -16.10 19.26
CA SER A 151 12.12 -15.38 20.51
C SER A 151 11.24 -15.85 21.67
N THR A 152 11.73 -15.62 22.88
CA THR A 152 10.98 -15.67 24.14
C THR A 152 9.98 -14.51 24.32
N GLU A 153 9.82 -13.65 23.30
CA GLU A 153 8.94 -12.46 23.32
C GLU A 153 7.67 -12.62 22.48
N LEU A 154 7.65 -13.59 21.55
CA LEU A 154 6.49 -13.92 20.74
C LEU A 154 5.92 -15.24 21.26
N ASP A 155 4.77 -15.18 21.93
CA ASP A 155 4.06 -16.36 22.42
C ASP A 155 3.46 -17.16 21.25
N GLU A 156 3.13 -18.43 21.47
CA GLU A 156 2.45 -19.32 20.49
C GLU A 156 1.13 -18.73 19.94
N SER A 157 0.58 -17.69 20.60
CA SER A 157 -0.61 -16.94 20.19
C SER A 157 -0.34 -15.76 19.24
N THR A 158 0.90 -15.57 18.77
CA THR A 158 1.23 -14.45 17.87
C THR A 158 0.60 -14.66 16.49
N VAL A 159 -0.23 -13.71 16.07
CA VAL A 159 -0.81 -13.67 14.72
C VAL A 159 -0.12 -12.60 13.90
N PHE A 160 0.33 -12.97 12.70
CA PHE A 160 0.96 -12.05 11.76
C PHE A 160 -0.04 -11.58 10.70
N VAL A 161 0.01 -10.29 10.38
CA VAL A 161 -0.63 -9.71 9.20
C VAL A 161 0.41 -9.59 8.11
N LEU A 162 0.18 -10.30 7.00
CA LEU A 162 0.98 -10.23 5.78
C LEU A 162 0.25 -9.40 4.71
N GLY A 163 0.90 -8.32 4.27
CA GLY A 163 0.54 -7.54 3.10
C GLY A 163 1.51 -7.80 1.94
N ALA A 164 1.00 -7.99 0.74
CA ALA A 164 1.79 -8.03 -0.48
C ALA A 164 1.08 -7.23 -1.58
N VAL A 165 1.78 -6.29 -2.20
CA VAL A 165 1.22 -5.38 -3.22
C VAL A 165 2.11 -5.40 -4.45
N LEU A 166 1.50 -5.53 -5.63
CA LEU A 166 2.14 -5.34 -6.92
C LEU A 166 1.53 -4.09 -7.57
N TYR A 167 2.37 -3.11 -7.87
CA TYR A 167 1.95 -1.89 -8.56
C TYR A 167 2.23 -2.01 -10.05
N LYS A 168 1.28 -1.56 -10.86
CA LYS A 168 1.42 -1.63 -12.32
C LYS A 168 2.32 -0.53 -12.89
N ASN A 169 2.14 0.70 -12.39
CA ASN A 169 2.66 1.95 -12.98
C ASN A 169 3.39 2.85 -11.95
N LEU A 170 3.61 2.37 -10.73
CA LEU A 170 4.21 3.20 -9.67
C LEU A 170 5.67 3.55 -9.97
N GLU A 171 6.37 2.73 -10.75
CA GLU A 171 7.73 3.00 -11.22
C GLU A 171 7.87 4.29 -12.02
N LEU A 172 6.77 4.74 -12.66
CA LEU A 172 6.77 5.96 -13.47
C LEU A 172 6.91 7.23 -12.63
N ILE A 173 6.55 7.15 -11.35
CA ILE A 173 6.47 8.32 -10.46
C ILE A 173 7.39 8.21 -9.24
N LEU A 174 8.00 7.05 -8.96
CA LEU A 174 8.95 6.97 -7.85
C LEU A 174 10.22 7.79 -8.13
N PRO A 175 10.68 8.60 -7.16
CA PRO A 175 11.87 9.41 -7.35
C PRO A 175 13.12 8.52 -7.45
N THR A 176 13.99 8.82 -8.41
CA THR A 176 15.32 8.21 -8.50
C THR A 176 16.35 9.13 -7.86
N LEU A 177 17.03 8.65 -6.83
CA LEU A 177 18.03 9.45 -6.08
C LEU A 177 19.41 9.48 -6.75
N ARG A 178 19.55 8.91 -7.95
CA ARG A 178 20.84 8.75 -8.66
C ARG A 178 20.72 9.23 -10.10
N ASN A 179 21.69 10.04 -10.53
CA ASN A 179 21.78 10.50 -11.92
C ASN A 179 21.87 9.30 -12.88
N PHE A 180 21.19 9.40 -14.03
CA PHE A 180 21.16 8.38 -15.07
C PHE A 180 20.70 6.99 -14.60
N THR A 181 19.90 6.93 -13.53
CA THR A 181 19.30 5.70 -13.01
C THR A 181 17.80 5.73 -13.26
N VAL A 182 17.23 4.58 -13.63
CA VAL A 182 15.80 4.40 -13.84
C VAL A 182 15.32 3.19 -13.06
N VAL A 183 14.06 3.22 -12.61
CA VAL A 183 13.42 2.00 -12.12
C VAL A 183 12.98 1.19 -13.32
N ASN A 184 13.57 0.00 -13.51
CA ASN A 184 13.37 -0.81 -14.72
C ASN A 184 12.51 -2.06 -14.46
N SER A 185 11.64 -2.03 -13.46
CA SER A 185 10.73 -3.12 -13.11
C SER A 185 9.43 -2.55 -12.55
N LYS A 186 8.39 -3.39 -12.43
CA LYS A 186 7.27 -3.08 -11.54
C LYS A 186 7.73 -2.99 -10.09
N ILE A 187 6.93 -2.36 -9.24
CA ILE A 187 7.18 -2.25 -7.81
C ILE A 187 6.41 -3.34 -7.07
N ILE A 188 7.11 -4.11 -6.25
CA ILE A 188 6.55 -5.11 -5.36
C ILE A 188 6.85 -4.72 -3.91
N VAL A 189 5.83 -4.77 -3.06
CA VAL A 189 5.92 -4.46 -1.63
C VAL A 189 5.49 -5.68 -0.84
N VAL A 190 6.27 -6.03 0.19
CA VAL A 190 5.92 -7.03 1.20
C VAL A 190 6.05 -6.39 2.56
N THR A 191 4.97 -6.42 3.35
CA THR A 191 4.90 -5.80 4.68
C THR A 191 4.34 -6.81 5.67
N ILE A 192 5.00 -6.98 6.82
CA ILE A 192 4.64 -7.98 7.83
C ILE A 192 4.60 -7.29 9.20
N ARG A 193 3.48 -7.41 9.91
CA ARG A 193 3.35 -6.92 11.29
C ARG A 193 2.77 -8.01 12.20
N PRO A 194 3.27 -8.19 13.44
CA PRO A 194 4.48 -7.58 13.99
C PRO A 194 5.75 -7.98 13.20
N GLU A 195 6.82 -7.18 13.30
CA GLU A 195 8.03 -7.38 12.50
C GLU A 195 8.71 -8.72 12.85
N PRO A 196 8.91 -9.62 11.85
CA PRO A 196 9.54 -10.90 12.08
C PRO A 196 11.06 -10.76 12.22
N LYS A 197 11.70 -11.65 12.98
CA LYS A 197 13.16 -11.78 12.94
C LYS A 197 13.57 -12.47 11.63
N THR A 198 14.18 -11.71 10.72
CA THR A 198 14.57 -12.18 9.38
C THR A 198 16.00 -12.71 9.27
N THR A 199 16.71 -12.91 10.38
CA THR A 199 18.08 -13.45 10.37
C THR A 199 18.10 -14.79 9.62
N ASP A 200 18.84 -14.83 8.51
CA ASP A 200 18.99 -15.97 7.59
C ASP A 200 17.74 -16.38 6.79
N SER A 201 16.74 -15.51 6.65
CA SER A 201 15.56 -15.73 5.81
C SER A 201 15.46 -14.71 4.69
N PHE A 202 15.67 -15.15 3.45
CA PHE A 202 15.68 -14.27 2.28
C PHE A 202 14.38 -14.40 1.48
N LEU A 203 13.76 -13.25 1.18
CA LEU A 203 12.69 -13.21 0.18
C LEU A 203 13.30 -13.41 -1.21
N GLU A 204 12.67 -14.24 -2.03
CA GLU A 204 13.04 -14.41 -3.43
C GLU A 204 12.08 -13.58 -4.28
N ILE A 205 12.62 -12.57 -4.96
CA ILE A 205 11.85 -11.62 -5.77
C ILE A 205 12.33 -11.75 -7.21
N GLU A 206 11.39 -12.04 -8.11
CA GLU A 206 11.63 -12.07 -9.55
C GLU A 206 10.83 -10.94 -10.19
N LEU A 207 11.51 -10.14 -11.01
CA LEU A 207 10.94 -8.97 -11.67
C LEU A 207 11.38 -8.94 -13.13
N ALA A 208 10.42 -8.77 -14.04
CA ALA A 208 10.70 -8.58 -15.45
C ALA A 208 11.21 -7.15 -15.71
N HIS A 209 12.17 -7.03 -16.63
CA HIS A 209 12.65 -5.73 -17.07
C HIS A 209 11.60 -5.02 -17.94
N LEU A 210 11.34 -3.74 -17.67
CA LEU A 210 10.40 -2.93 -18.44
C LEU A 210 11.02 -2.41 -19.76
N SER A 211 12.30 -2.07 -19.73
CA SER A 211 13.05 -1.54 -20.87
C SER A 211 14.32 -2.35 -21.13
N ASN A 212 14.62 -2.52 -22.42
CA ASN A 212 15.88 -3.07 -22.90
C ASN A 212 16.98 -1.99 -22.90
N GLY A 213 18.25 -2.40 -22.97
CA GLY A 213 19.38 -1.47 -23.13
C GLY A 213 19.85 -0.77 -21.86
N THR A 214 19.33 -1.16 -20.69
CA THR A 214 19.88 -0.75 -19.39
C THR A 214 21.16 -1.53 -19.08
N LEU A 215 22.06 -0.93 -18.31
CA LEU A 215 23.34 -1.52 -17.91
C LEU A 215 23.33 -1.81 -16.40
N ASN A 216 23.86 -2.98 -16.02
CA ASN A 216 24.07 -3.39 -14.62
C ASN A 216 22.81 -3.28 -13.72
N PRO A 217 21.72 -4.01 -14.01
CA PRO A 217 20.56 -4.05 -13.14
C PRO A 217 20.95 -4.57 -11.75
N TYR A 218 20.43 -3.93 -10.70
CA TYR A 218 20.68 -4.33 -9.31
C TYR A 218 19.41 -4.19 -8.46
N CYS A 219 19.25 -5.08 -7.49
CA CYS A 219 18.10 -5.07 -6.57
C CYS A 219 18.28 -4.00 -5.49
N VAL A 220 17.17 -3.34 -5.13
CA VAL A 220 17.11 -2.36 -4.04
C VAL A 220 15.87 -2.59 -3.19
N LEU A 221 15.94 -2.12 -1.95
CA LEU A 221 14.80 -1.99 -1.04
C LEU A 221 14.66 -0.53 -0.65
N TRP A 222 13.45 -0.14 -0.24
CA TRP A 222 13.20 1.19 0.30
C TRP A 222 13.65 1.25 1.76
N ASP A 223 14.46 2.24 2.13
CA ASP A 223 15.01 2.43 3.47
C ASP A 223 14.46 3.74 4.06
N ASP A 224 13.43 3.63 4.91
CA ASP A 224 12.77 4.78 5.54
C ASP A 224 13.72 5.59 6.44
N SER A 225 14.85 5.04 6.89
CA SER A 225 15.82 5.75 7.72
C SER A 225 16.63 6.82 6.97
N ARG A 226 16.54 6.83 5.64
CA ARG A 226 17.31 7.72 4.77
C ARG A 226 16.49 8.87 4.17
N MET A 227 15.27 9.08 4.66
CA MET A 227 14.38 10.18 4.25
C MET A 227 14.35 11.33 5.25
#